data_AF-A0A0R3KQX0-F1
#
_entry.id   AF-A0A0R3KQX0-F1
#
_cell.length_a   1.000
_cell.length_b   1.000
_cell.length_c   1.000
_cell.angle_alpha   90.00
_cell.angle_beta   90.00
_cell.angle_gamma   90.00
#
_symmetry.space_group_name_H-M   'P 1'
#
loop_
_entity.id
_entity.type
_entity.pdbx_description
1 polymer ?
#
loop_
_entity_poly.entity_id
_entity_poly.type
_entity_poly.pdbx_seq_one_letter_code
_entity_poly.pdbx_strand_id
1 'polypeptide(L)'
;MSNRLKQFLFGIWGLLLIPLFMPILERGLKAANVFSDLGGVVTTVFGNAAVTTVSDNLVALGQQRWFKFAMVFLTGMLVGIALEWLNRKSAEKRASELRSLGAKFRSVSDSIKIRNASSEWPDNVRDLKPAILSAFTSARKFGLWVPNEHVYQLPDATFLCEYFRSVGKLLEEGQFDKANSEALSWKPFLDNVTLS
;
A
#
# COMPACT_ATOMS: atom_id res chain seq x y z
N MET A 1 -32.58 -1.45 -13.58
CA MET A 1 -32.49 -0.88 -12.20
C MET A 1 -32.85 0.60 -12.28
N SER A 2 -33.97 1.04 -11.71
CA SER A 2 -34.56 2.35 -12.03
C SER A 2 -33.80 3.52 -11.39
N ASN A 3 -33.65 4.63 -12.13
CA ASN A 3 -32.94 5.83 -11.68
C ASN A 3 -33.51 6.46 -10.39
N ARG A 4 -34.76 6.15 -10.03
CA ARG A 4 -35.38 6.60 -8.77
C ARG A 4 -34.80 5.92 -7.53
N LEU A 5 -34.34 4.67 -7.64
CA LEU A 5 -33.76 3.94 -6.52
C LEU A 5 -32.37 4.52 -6.14
N LYS A 6 -31.59 4.97 -7.14
CA LYS A 6 -30.30 5.64 -6.91
C LYS A 6 -30.47 7.00 -6.22
N GLN A 7 -31.51 7.77 -6.56
CA GLN A 7 -31.81 9.05 -5.92
C GLN A 7 -32.26 8.88 -4.46
N PHE A 8 -33.05 7.84 -4.16
CA PHE A 8 -33.43 7.51 -2.78
C PHE A 8 -32.23 7.04 -1.94
N LEU A 9 -31.36 6.19 -2.51
CA LEU A 9 -30.14 5.77 -1.84
C LEU A 9 -29.23 6.98 -1.53
N PHE A 10 -29.00 7.90 -2.47
CA PHE A 10 -28.22 9.10 -2.20
C PHE A 10 -28.84 10.01 -1.12
N GLY A 11 -30.16 10.19 -1.13
CA GLY A 11 -30.86 11.00 -0.13
C GLY A 11 -30.80 10.42 1.29
N ILE A 12 -30.94 9.10 1.41
CA ILE A 12 -30.89 8.40 2.71
C ILE A 12 -29.46 8.39 3.27
N TRP A 13 -28.46 8.17 2.41
CA TRP A 13 -27.05 8.19 2.81
C TRP A 13 -26.58 9.58 3.24
N GLY A 14 -27.08 10.65 2.60
CA GLY A 14 -26.78 12.03 2.99
C GLY A 14 -27.37 12.43 4.35
N LEU A 15 -28.52 11.88 4.76
CA LEU A 15 -29.16 12.22 6.04
C LEU A 15 -28.58 11.41 7.22
N LEU A 16 -28.15 10.16 6.98
CA LEU A 16 -27.62 9.27 8.00
C LEU A 16 -26.14 9.52 8.34
N LEU A 17 -25.33 10.01 7.39
CA LEU A 17 -23.90 10.20 7.61
C LEU A 17 -23.55 11.50 8.36
N ILE A 18 -24.39 12.52 8.29
CA ILE A 18 -24.15 13.82 8.95
C ILE A 18 -23.98 13.68 10.49
N PRO A 19 -24.87 12.97 11.23
CA PRO A 19 -24.67 12.78 12.66
C PRO A 19 -23.55 11.79 13.02
N LEU A 20 -23.15 10.90 12.09
CA LEU A 20 -22.13 9.88 12.36
C LEU A 20 -20.70 10.42 12.27
N PHE A 21 -20.44 11.38 11.37
CA PHE A 21 -19.12 11.98 11.19
C PHE A 21 -18.83 13.18 12.08
N MET A 22 -19.85 13.86 12.60
CA MET A 22 -19.73 15.02 13.48
C MET A 22 -18.78 14.80 14.68
N PRO A 23 -18.87 13.69 15.44
CA PRO A 23 -17.97 13.47 16.59
C PRO A 23 -16.55 13.06 16.20
N ILE A 24 -16.35 12.48 15.00
CA ILE A 24 -15.03 12.07 14.51
C ILE A 24 -14.27 13.30 13.98
N LEU A 25 -14.97 14.19 13.29
CA LEU A 25 -14.42 15.47 12.82
C LEU A 25 -14.04 16.37 14.00
N GLU A 26 -14.87 16.42 15.05
CA GLU A 26 -14.61 17.20 16.25
C GLU A 26 -13.35 16.70 16.99
N ARG A 27 -13.16 15.37 17.08
CA ARG A 27 -11.94 14.78 17.67
C ARG A 27 -10.70 15.05 16.81
N GLY A 28 -10.81 14.96 15.48
CA GLY A 28 -9.71 15.26 14.56
C GLY A 28 -9.30 16.74 14.60
N LEU A 29 -10.27 17.65 14.68
CA LEU A 29 -10.05 19.10 14.78
C LEU A 29 -9.47 19.51 16.14
N LYS A 30 -9.90 18.86 17.23
CA LYS A 30 -9.30 19.05 18.57
C LYS A 30 -7.86 18.51 18.64
N ALA A 31 -7.57 17.41 17.96
CA ALA A 31 -6.22 16.82 17.94
C ALA A 31 -5.21 17.61 17.09
N ALA A 32 -5.69 18.39 16.11
CA ALA A 32 -4.81 19.09 15.16
C ALA A 32 -4.29 20.46 15.66
N ASN A 33 -4.76 21.00 16.80
CA ASN A 33 -4.43 22.36 17.30
C ASN A 33 -4.63 23.51 16.28
N VAL A 34 -5.21 23.25 15.11
CA VAL A 34 -5.38 24.23 14.00
C VAL A 34 -6.30 25.39 14.40
N PHE A 35 -7.15 25.23 15.41
CA PHE A 35 -8.02 26.30 15.91
C PHE A 35 -7.39 27.18 17.00
N SER A 36 -6.39 26.70 17.74
CA SER A 36 -5.78 27.47 18.83
C SER A 36 -4.85 28.57 18.30
N ASP A 37 -4.14 28.29 17.20
CA ASP A 37 -3.17 29.23 16.61
C ASP A 37 -3.84 30.26 15.67
N LEU A 38 -5.01 29.93 15.12
CA LEU A 38 -5.81 30.86 14.32
C LEU A 38 -6.51 31.93 15.20
N GLY A 39 -6.81 31.61 16.46
CA GLY A 39 -7.53 32.52 17.37
C GLY A 39 -6.74 33.76 17.78
N GLY A 40 -5.41 33.68 17.88
CA GLY A 40 -4.54 34.82 18.26
C GLY A 40 -4.16 35.73 17.09
N VAL A 41 -4.01 35.16 15.88
CA VAL A 41 -3.60 35.92 14.68
C VAL A 41 -4.81 36.55 13.98
N VAL A 42 -5.99 35.90 14.00
CA VAL A 42 -7.18 36.45 13.35
C VAL A 42 -7.81 37.58 14.16
N THR A 43 -7.74 37.55 15.50
CA THR A 43 -8.29 38.60 16.38
C THR A 43 -7.51 39.91 16.33
N THR A 44 -6.23 39.87 15.94
CA THR A 44 -5.36 41.06 15.85
C THR A 44 -5.38 41.70 14.46
N VAL A 45 -5.62 40.91 13.39
CA VAL A 45 -5.60 41.39 12.00
C VAL A 45 -7.01 41.75 11.48
N PHE A 46 -8.05 41.03 11.91
CA PHE A 46 -9.43 41.34 11.61
C PHE A 46 -10.13 41.65 12.92
N GLY A 47 -10.40 42.93 13.18
CA GLY A 47 -11.04 43.37 14.43
C GLY A 47 -12.27 42.52 14.75
N ASN A 48 -12.50 42.24 16.05
CA ASN A 48 -13.54 41.33 16.55
C ASN A 48 -14.90 41.46 15.85
N ALA A 49 -15.29 42.67 15.41
CA ALA A 49 -16.51 42.93 14.65
C ALA A 49 -16.57 42.24 13.26
N ALA A 50 -15.44 42.14 12.56
CA ALA A 50 -15.33 41.43 11.27
C ALA A 50 -15.39 39.90 11.47
N VAL A 51 -14.80 39.40 12.55
CA VAL A 51 -14.85 37.97 12.91
C VAL A 51 -16.26 37.56 13.30
N THR A 52 -16.99 38.39 14.07
CA THR A 52 -18.39 38.13 14.44
C THR A 52 -19.31 38.21 13.22
N THR A 53 -19.17 39.23 12.36
CA THR A 53 -20.02 39.32 11.15
C THR A 53 -19.75 38.21 10.14
N VAL A 54 -18.50 37.79 9.94
CA VAL A 54 -18.19 36.63 9.09
C VAL A 54 -18.77 35.36 9.69
N SER A 55 -18.68 35.18 11.01
CA SER A 55 -19.22 34.01 11.72
C SER A 55 -20.75 33.96 11.68
N ASP A 56 -21.44 35.08 11.91
CA ASP A 56 -22.90 35.17 11.88
C ASP A 56 -23.45 34.91 10.46
N ASN A 57 -22.78 35.45 9.44
CA ASN A 57 -23.09 35.15 8.05
C ASN A 57 -22.82 33.67 7.70
N LEU A 58 -21.76 33.07 8.24
CA LEU A 58 -21.47 31.64 8.06
C LEU A 58 -22.52 30.76 8.73
N VAL A 59 -23.01 31.16 9.90
CA VAL A 59 -24.10 30.46 10.62
C VAL A 59 -25.41 30.57 9.85
N ALA A 60 -25.71 31.77 9.31
CA ALA A 60 -26.88 31.98 8.46
C ALA A 60 -26.80 31.17 7.15
N LEU A 61 -25.62 31.09 6.53
CA LEU A 61 -25.35 30.23 5.37
C LEU A 61 -25.44 28.74 5.75
N GLY A 62 -24.97 28.37 6.94
CA GLY A 62 -25.05 27.02 7.51
C GLY A 62 -26.47 26.49 7.66
N GLN A 63 -27.46 27.37 7.85
CA GLN A 63 -28.87 26.99 7.90
C GLN A 63 -29.47 26.67 6.52
N GLN A 64 -28.87 27.19 5.45
CA GLN A 64 -29.37 26.95 4.09
C GLN A 64 -29.13 25.49 3.68
N ARG A 65 -30.17 24.81 3.19
CA ARG A 65 -30.10 23.39 2.79
C ARG A 65 -29.06 23.16 1.69
N TRP A 66 -28.95 24.06 0.70
CA TRP A 66 -27.98 23.94 -0.39
C TRP A 66 -26.53 24.05 0.10
N PHE A 67 -26.27 24.86 1.12
CA PHE A 67 -24.93 25.02 1.71
C PHE A 67 -24.49 23.74 2.42
N LYS A 68 -25.41 23.06 3.13
CA LYS A 68 -25.15 21.73 3.71
C LYS A 68 -24.77 20.71 2.64
N PHE A 69 -25.47 20.70 1.50
CA PHE A 69 -25.12 19.84 0.37
C PHE A 69 -23.75 20.20 -0.22
N ALA A 70 -23.45 21.50 -0.38
CA ALA A 70 -22.15 21.96 -0.87
C ALA A 70 -21.00 21.52 0.06
N MET A 71 -21.20 21.62 1.37
CA MET A 71 -20.21 21.17 2.37
C MET A 71 -19.98 19.66 2.33
N VAL A 72 -21.04 18.85 2.22
CA VAL A 72 -20.91 17.39 2.05
C VAL A 72 -20.16 17.05 0.75
N PHE A 73 -20.50 17.73 -0.34
CA PHE A 73 -19.83 17.55 -1.63
C PHE A 73 -18.34 17.89 -1.57
N LEU A 74 -18.00 19.05 -0.99
CA LEU A 74 -16.61 19.50 -0.80
C LEU A 74 -15.82 18.53 0.08
N THR A 75 -16.43 18.04 1.18
CA THR A 75 -15.79 17.08 2.07
C THR A 75 -15.54 15.75 1.35
N GLY A 76 -16.52 15.25 0.59
CA GLY A 76 -16.36 14.05 -0.22
C GLY A 76 -15.27 14.19 -1.29
N MET A 77 -15.20 15.36 -1.94
CA MET A 77 -14.15 15.66 -2.91
C MET A 77 -12.75 15.67 -2.28
N LEU A 78 -12.59 16.34 -1.12
CA LEU A 78 -11.32 16.39 -0.40
C LEU A 78 -10.88 15.00 0.07
N VAL A 79 -11.80 14.20 0.61
CA VAL A 79 -11.52 12.80 1.00
C VAL A 79 -11.12 11.97 -0.20
N GLY A 80 -11.80 12.14 -1.35
CA GLY A 80 -11.45 11.45 -2.60
C GLY A 80 -10.04 11.78 -3.08
N ILE A 81 -9.67 13.07 -3.11
CA ILE A 81 -8.33 13.51 -3.51
C ILE A 81 -7.27 12.99 -2.53
N ALA A 82 -7.54 13.06 -1.23
CA ALA A 82 -6.62 12.56 -0.21
C ALA A 82 -6.41 11.04 -0.34
N LEU A 83 -7.48 10.29 -0.59
CA LEU A 83 -7.41 8.83 -0.76
C LEU A 83 -6.63 8.46 -2.02
N GLU A 84 -6.87 9.14 -3.15
CA GLU A 84 -6.13 8.93 -4.39
C GLU A 84 -4.64 9.24 -4.22
N TRP A 85 -4.31 10.35 -3.55
CA TRP A 85 -2.93 10.72 -3.27
C TRP A 85 -2.22 9.69 -2.38
N LEU A 86 -2.90 9.22 -1.31
CA LEU A 86 -2.37 8.16 -0.44
C LEU A 86 -2.19 6.85 -1.21
N ASN A 87 -3.15 6.49 -2.07
CA ASN A 87 -3.08 5.28 -2.88
C ASN A 87 -1.90 5.32 -3.84
N ARG A 88 -1.74 6.44 -4.59
CA ARG A 88 -0.60 6.65 -5.48
C ARG A 88 0.74 6.57 -4.73
N LYS A 89 0.86 7.26 -3.60
CA LYS A 89 2.08 7.23 -2.77
C LYS A 89 2.38 5.82 -2.26
N SER A 90 1.35 5.07 -1.86
CA SER A 90 1.49 3.68 -1.43
C SER A 90 1.93 2.77 -2.58
N ALA A 91 1.40 2.97 -3.78
CA ALA A 91 1.75 2.21 -4.96
C ALA A 91 3.19 2.49 -5.41
N GLU A 92 3.64 3.74 -5.39
CA GLU A 92 5.02 4.13 -5.66
C GLU A 92 6.00 3.48 -4.68
N LYS A 93 5.69 3.52 -3.38
CA LYS A 93 6.50 2.86 -2.33
C LYS A 93 6.53 1.35 -2.51
N ARG A 94 5.38 0.72 -2.76
CA ARG A 94 5.30 -0.72 -2.99
C ARG A 94 6.10 -1.13 -4.23
N ALA A 95 6.02 -0.35 -5.31
CA ALA A 95 6.78 -0.60 -6.53
C ALA A 95 8.29 -0.47 -6.31
N SER A 96 8.76 0.50 -5.53
CA SER A 96 10.19 0.63 -5.22
C SER A 96 10.69 -0.51 -4.32
N GLU A 97 9.89 -0.94 -3.34
CA GLU A 97 10.23 -2.09 -2.50
C GLU A 97 10.28 -3.39 -3.31
N LEU A 98 9.34 -3.62 -4.23
CA LEU A 98 9.35 -4.78 -5.13
C LEU A 98 10.57 -4.77 -6.06
N ARG A 99 10.94 -3.61 -6.62
CA ARG A 99 12.17 -3.49 -7.42
C ARG A 99 13.42 -3.77 -6.60
N SER A 100 13.47 -3.29 -5.35
CA SER A 100 14.57 -3.59 -4.43
C SER A 100 14.65 -5.07 -4.09
N LEU A 101 13.50 -5.76 -3.98
CA LEU A 101 13.44 -7.20 -3.80
C LEU A 101 13.95 -7.95 -5.04
N GLY A 102 13.59 -7.49 -6.24
CA GLY A 102 14.15 -8.00 -7.50
C GLY A 102 15.66 -7.91 -7.55
N ALA A 103 16.23 -6.76 -7.16
CA ALA A 103 17.68 -6.57 -7.07
C ALA A 103 18.34 -7.51 -6.04
N LYS A 104 17.70 -7.74 -4.89
CA LYS A 104 18.17 -8.74 -3.91
C LYS A 104 18.14 -10.15 -4.48
N PHE A 105 17.08 -10.53 -5.19
CA PHE A 105 16.96 -11.82 -5.84
C PHE A 105 18.07 -12.02 -6.87
N ARG A 106 18.32 -11.00 -7.70
CA ARG A 106 19.41 -11.01 -8.66
C ARG A 106 20.77 -11.18 -8.00
N SER A 107 21.06 -10.40 -6.95
CA SER A 107 22.32 -10.49 -6.19
C SER A 107 22.54 -11.88 -5.57
N VAL A 108 21.49 -12.49 -5.02
CA VAL A 108 21.54 -13.85 -4.48
C VAL A 108 21.76 -14.87 -5.60
N SER A 109 21.06 -14.74 -6.72
CA SER A 109 21.24 -15.60 -7.90
C SER A 109 22.69 -15.54 -8.43
N ASP A 110 23.25 -14.34 -8.59
CA ASP A 110 24.64 -14.15 -9.03
C ASP A 110 25.63 -14.76 -8.02
N SER A 111 25.39 -14.59 -6.72
CA SER A 111 26.21 -15.17 -5.64
C SER A 111 26.17 -16.70 -5.64
N ILE A 112 25.00 -17.30 -5.88
CA ILE A 112 24.83 -18.75 -6.04
C ILE A 112 25.57 -19.20 -7.30
N LYS A 113 25.39 -18.51 -8.43
CA LYS A 113 25.98 -18.88 -9.72
C LYS A 113 27.50 -18.93 -9.68
N ILE A 114 28.15 -17.98 -9.01
CA ILE A 114 29.61 -17.96 -8.82
C ILE A 114 30.08 -19.21 -8.05
N ARG A 115 29.29 -19.66 -7.08
CA ARG A 115 29.64 -20.78 -6.19
C ARG A 115 29.22 -22.15 -6.72
N ASN A 116 28.18 -22.20 -7.56
CA ASN A 116 27.71 -23.44 -8.19
C ASN A 116 28.75 -24.07 -9.13
N ALA A 117 29.79 -23.32 -9.52
CA ALA A 117 30.93 -23.86 -10.26
C ALA A 117 31.80 -24.82 -9.42
N SER A 118 31.71 -24.78 -8.08
CA SER A 118 32.25 -25.82 -7.21
C SER A 118 31.14 -26.84 -6.88
N SER A 119 31.36 -28.11 -7.20
CA SER A 119 30.40 -29.23 -7.10
C SER A 119 29.96 -29.61 -5.67
N GLU A 120 30.05 -28.69 -4.71
CA GLU A 120 29.93 -28.94 -3.27
C GLU A 120 28.65 -28.31 -2.69
N TRP A 121 27.56 -28.42 -3.44
CA TRP A 121 26.23 -28.03 -2.98
C TRP A 121 25.70 -29.05 -1.96
N PRO A 122 25.04 -28.64 -0.86
CA PRO A 122 24.74 -27.28 -0.43
C PRO A 122 25.77 -26.67 0.55
N ASP A 123 26.88 -27.34 0.84
CA ASP A 123 27.82 -26.89 1.87
C ASP A 123 28.54 -25.58 1.48
N ASN A 124 28.78 -25.36 0.19
CA ASN A 124 29.36 -24.14 -0.37
C ASN A 124 28.48 -22.86 -0.23
N VAL A 125 27.22 -22.99 0.21
CA VAL A 125 26.27 -21.87 0.38
C VAL A 125 25.75 -21.71 1.81
N ARG A 126 26.37 -22.37 2.80
CA ARG A 126 25.99 -22.22 4.22
C ARG A 126 25.99 -20.77 4.70
N ASP A 127 26.95 -19.98 4.26
CA ASP A 127 27.07 -18.54 4.55
C ASP A 127 26.05 -17.68 3.76
N LEU A 128 25.55 -18.16 2.63
CA LEU A 128 24.53 -17.50 1.82
C LEU A 128 23.09 -17.83 2.28
N LYS A 129 22.90 -18.91 3.04
CA LYS A 129 21.62 -19.30 3.66
C LYS A 129 20.89 -18.13 4.35
N PRO A 130 21.52 -17.29 5.20
CA PRO A 130 20.85 -16.13 5.79
C PRO A 130 20.38 -15.10 4.74
N ALA A 131 21.14 -14.89 3.66
CA ALA A 131 20.74 -13.98 2.59
C ALA A 131 19.53 -14.52 1.79
N ILE A 132 19.53 -15.82 1.48
CA ILE A 132 18.41 -16.52 0.84
C ILE A 132 17.15 -16.42 1.71
N LEU A 133 17.27 -16.72 3.00
CA LEU A 133 16.16 -16.66 3.94
C LEU A 133 15.60 -15.23 4.08
N SER A 134 16.48 -14.24 4.11
CA SER A 134 16.10 -12.82 4.14
C SER A 134 15.36 -12.40 2.87
N ALA A 135 15.81 -12.87 1.71
CA ALA A 135 15.14 -12.65 0.42
C ALA A 135 13.74 -13.30 0.42
N PHE A 136 13.62 -14.55 0.85
CA PHE A 136 12.33 -15.25 0.96
C PHE A 136 11.38 -14.60 1.96
N THR A 137 11.90 -14.16 3.12
CA THR A 137 11.09 -13.45 4.12
C THR A 137 10.55 -12.14 3.53
N SER A 138 11.37 -11.42 2.77
CA SER A 138 10.96 -10.20 2.08
C SER A 138 9.90 -10.50 1.01
N ALA A 139 10.06 -11.58 0.23
CA ALA A 139 9.10 -12.00 -0.77
C ALA A 139 7.73 -12.41 -0.18
N ARG A 140 7.73 -13.15 0.94
CA ARG A 140 6.50 -13.52 1.66
C ARG A 140 5.70 -12.30 2.13
N LYS A 141 6.37 -11.19 2.50
CA LYS A 141 5.67 -9.94 2.87
C LYS A 141 4.81 -9.39 1.73
N PHE A 142 5.16 -9.69 0.48
CA PHE A 142 4.40 -9.28 -0.70
C PHE A 142 3.44 -10.37 -1.20
N GLY A 143 3.32 -11.50 -0.49
CA GLY A 143 2.45 -12.61 -0.89
C GLY A 143 3.00 -13.47 -2.03
N LEU A 144 4.29 -13.34 -2.35
CA LEU A 144 4.94 -14.15 -3.37
C LEU A 144 5.18 -15.56 -2.82
N TRP A 145 4.86 -16.59 -3.63
CA TRP A 145 5.24 -17.96 -3.28
C TRP A 145 6.76 -18.06 -3.20
N VAL A 146 7.29 -18.87 -2.27
CA VAL A 146 8.73 -19.11 -2.13
C VAL A 146 9.01 -20.59 -1.93
N PRO A 147 10.14 -21.09 -2.47
CA PRO A 147 10.60 -22.44 -2.20
C PRO A 147 10.80 -22.74 -0.70
N ASN A 148 10.51 -23.98 -0.29
CA ASN A 148 10.78 -24.49 1.06
C ASN A 148 12.22 -25.00 1.21
N GLU A 149 12.62 -25.38 2.43
CA GLU A 149 13.99 -25.86 2.71
C GLU A 149 14.41 -27.11 1.90
N HIS A 150 13.45 -27.84 1.33
CA HIS A 150 13.71 -28.96 0.42
C HIS A 150 14.58 -28.58 -0.79
N VAL A 151 14.68 -27.30 -1.16
CA VAL A 151 15.63 -26.84 -2.20
C VAL A 151 17.08 -27.17 -1.89
N TYR A 152 17.45 -27.31 -0.62
CA TYR A 152 18.81 -27.68 -0.22
C TYR A 152 19.08 -29.18 -0.32
N GLN A 153 18.04 -29.99 -0.54
CA GLN A 153 18.16 -31.44 -0.78
C GLN A 153 18.34 -31.76 -2.27
N LEU A 154 18.17 -30.77 -3.15
CA LEU A 154 18.40 -30.91 -4.58
C LEU A 154 19.89 -31.17 -4.87
N PRO A 155 20.20 -31.90 -5.96
CA PRO A 155 21.58 -32.24 -6.31
C PRO A 155 22.42 -31.01 -6.68
N ASP A 156 21.79 -29.90 -7.09
CA ASP A 156 22.49 -28.69 -7.50
C ASP A 156 21.72 -27.40 -7.11
N ALA A 157 22.43 -26.27 -7.22
CA ALA A 157 21.87 -24.96 -6.94
C ALA A 157 21.05 -24.37 -8.10
N THR A 158 20.99 -25.08 -9.23
CA THR A 158 20.48 -24.56 -10.51
C THR A 158 19.02 -24.13 -10.38
N PHE A 159 18.20 -24.93 -9.70
CA PHE A 159 16.80 -24.59 -9.42
C PHE A 159 16.68 -23.22 -8.72
N LEU A 160 17.42 -23.04 -7.63
CA LEU A 160 17.34 -21.83 -6.82
C LEU A 160 17.90 -20.62 -7.56
N CYS A 161 18.98 -20.82 -8.31
CA CYS A 161 19.61 -19.81 -9.16
C CYS A 161 18.64 -19.29 -10.23
N GLU A 162 17.99 -20.19 -10.96
CA GLU A 162 17.03 -19.84 -12.02
C GLU A 162 15.73 -19.24 -11.46
N TYR A 163 15.22 -19.78 -10.33
CA TYR A 163 14.08 -19.20 -9.64
C TYR A 163 14.33 -17.73 -9.28
N PHE A 164 15.45 -17.45 -8.60
CA PHE A 164 15.79 -16.07 -8.21
C PHE A 164 16.02 -15.17 -9.42
N ARG A 165 16.62 -15.69 -10.50
CA ARG A 165 16.86 -14.94 -11.73
C ARG A 165 15.56 -14.59 -12.46
N SER A 166 14.69 -15.57 -12.68
CA SER A 166 13.41 -15.42 -13.39
C SER A 166 12.49 -14.46 -12.64
N VAL A 167 12.20 -14.79 -11.38
CA VAL A 167 11.29 -14.01 -10.55
C VAL A 167 11.89 -12.63 -10.23
N GLY A 168 13.20 -12.57 -9.95
CA GLY A 168 13.90 -11.32 -9.67
C GLY A 168 13.83 -10.33 -10.83
N LYS A 169 14.00 -10.80 -12.08
CA LYS A 169 13.88 -9.97 -13.28
C LYS A 169 12.47 -9.36 -13.40
N LEU A 170 11.42 -10.16 -13.21
CA LEU A 170 10.04 -9.67 -13.30
C LEU A 170 9.72 -8.65 -12.20
N LEU A 171 10.29 -8.81 -11.00
CA LEU A 171 10.18 -7.85 -9.90
C LEU A 171 10.91 -6.53 -10.20
N GLU A 172 12.11 -6.59 -10.78
CA GLU A 172 12.87 -5.39 -11.22
C GLU A 172 12.11 -4.62 -12.30
N GLU A 173 11.48 -5.31 -13.24
CA GLU A 173 10.65 -4.72 -14.29
C GLU A 173 9.30 -4.18 -13.79
N GLY A 174 8.95 -4.44 -12.51
CA GLY A 174 7.67 -4.02 -11.93
C GLY A 174 6.47 -4.85 -12.38
N GLN A 175 6.69 -6.00 -13.02
CA GLN A 175 5.66 -6.91 -13.52
C GLN A 175 5.24 -7.90 -12.43
N PHE A 176 4.66 -7.39 -11.34
CA PHE A 176 4.38 -8.18 -10.14
C PHE A 176 3.44 -9.36 -10.38
N ASP A 177 2.36 -9.18 -11.14
CA ASP A 177 1.38 -10.25 -11.40
C ASP A 177 2.02 -11.43 -12.17
N LYS A 178 2.92 -11.10 -13.11
CA LYS A 178 3.71 -12.10 -13.82
C LYS A 178 4.74 -12.74 -12.91
N ALA A 179 5.43 -11.96 -12.06
CA ALA A 179 6.37 -12.49 -11.08
C ALA A 179 5.70 -13.50 -10.14
N ASN A 180 4.45 -13.22 -9.74
CA ASN A 180 3.67 -14.12 -8.89
C ASN A 180 3.22 -15.39 -9.62
N SER A 181 2.72 -15.24 -10.85
CA SER A 181 2.34 -16.37 -11.69
C SER A 181 3.55 -17.27 -12.01
N GLU A 182 4.68 -16.65 -12.32
CA GLU A 182 5.96 -17.29 -12.55
C GLU A 182 6.39 -18.06 -11.30
N ALA A 183 6.46 -17.40 -10.13
CA ALA A 183 6.83 -18.06 -8.87
C ALA A 183 5.96 -19.28 -8.57
N LEU A 184 4.64 -19.19 -8.79
CA LEU A 184 3.72 -20.32 -8.62
C LEU A 184 3.97 -21.47 -9.62
N SER A 185 4.41 -21.15 -10.84
CA SER A 185 4.75 -22.15 -11.86
C SER A 185 5.93 -23.06 -11.44
N TRP A 186 6.81 -22.56 -10.56
CA TRP A 186 7.95 -23.32 -10.02
C TRP A 186 7.56 -24.33 -8.94
N LYS A 187 6.39 -24.17 -8.32
CA LYS A 187 5.90 -25.05 -7.24
C LYS A 187 5.86 -26.53 -7.60
N PRO A 188 5.23 -26.97 -8.72
CA PRO A 188 5.15 -28.39 -9.07
C PRO A 188 6.53 -29.05 -9.26
N PHE A 189 7.55 -28.30 -9.66
CA PHE A 189 8.90 -28.85 -9.83
C PHE A 189 9.52 -29.27 -8.51
N LEU A 190 9.25 -28.56 -7.41
CA LEU A 190 9.69 -28.98 -6.08
C LEU A 190 8.83 -30.10 -5.52
N ASP A 191 7.51 -30.02 -5.70
CA ASP A 191 6.58 -31.01 -5.15
C ASP A 191 6.78 -32.40 -5.81
N ASN A 192 7.19 -32.44 -7.09
CA ASN A 192 7.47 -33.69 -7.79
C ASN A 192 8.80 -34.34 -7.36
N VAL A 193 9.80 -33.54 -6.96
CA VAL A 193 11.09 -34.08 -6.47
C VAL A 193 10.92 -34.71 -5.08
N THR A 194 9.92 -34.30 -4.29
CA THR A 194 9.59 -34.96 -3.02
C THR A 194 8.90 -36.32 -3.16
N LEU A 195 8.49 -36.74 -4.37
CA LEU A 195 7.76 -37.99 -4.60
C LEU A 195 8.60 -39.11 -5.24
N SER A 196 9.87 -38.83 -5.56
CA SER A 196 10.85 -39.81 -6.09
C SER A 196 11.84 -40.22 -5.03
#